data_AF-A0A8J6EJZ4-F1
#
_entry.id   AF-A0A8J6EJZ4-F1
#
_cell.length_a   1.000
_cell.length_b   1.000
_cell.length_c   1.000
_cell.angle_alpha   90.00
_cell.angle_beta   90.00
_cell.angle_gamma   90.00
#
_symmetry.space_group_name_H-M   'P 1'
#
loop_
_entity.id
_entity.type
_entity.pdbx_description
1 polymer ?
#
loop_
_entity_poly.entity_id
_entity_poly.type
_entity_poly.pdbx_seq_one_letter_code
_entity_poly.pdbx_strand_id
1 'polypeptide(L)'
;MDLRIAIPVDRDFVTWRGHLTKILCTPYETQEGWILAVTLFKGTLYISERETAVAYKKRKERTREQEKLMYSGYKFESYMCADSPDGSPCPSEVVNTNEGFCSVLLGRLASHSFLVSGEVDCKDSSSSNPSPPSCYVELKTSAQIRNSHQERSFHRYKLLKWWCQSFLLGIPLIVAGFRNPKGRIVSLEKFRTSEIPHLVRGDRQSWDPAVCMNFCNAFLDYIKKVAITDDPRVVFVFSWEPGQDITFTVEADSANLVVPDWYVQALSQG
;
A
#
# COMPACT_ATOMS: atom_id res chain seq x y z
N MET A 1 33.53 -22.33 1.66
CA MET A 1 32.07 -22.56 1.61
C MET A 1 31.50 -21.85 2.82
N ASP A 2 31.07 -20.60 2.64
CA ASP A 2 30.44 -19.84 3.73
C ASP A 2 29.03 -20.39 3.94
N LEU A 3 28.87 -21.23 4.96
CA LEU A 3 27.58 -21.54 5.56
C LEU A 3 27.04 -20.25 6.18
N ARG A 4 26.40 -19.41 5.37
CA ARG A 4 25.56 -18.35 5.87
C ARG A 4 24.39 -19.02 6.58
N ILE A 5 24.48 -19.12 7.91
CA ILE A 5 23.35 -19.51 8.76
C ILE A 5 22.19 -18.62 8.34
N ALA A 6 21.09 -19.24 7.94
CA ALA A 6 19.92 -18.52 7.49
C ALA A 6 19.23 -17.90 8.72
N ILE A 7 19.57 -16.64 9.00
CA ILE A 7 19.02 -15.91 10.15
C ILE A 7 17.55 -15.57 9.85
N PRO A 8 16.61 -15.92 10.74
CA PRO A 8 15.22 -15.49 10.62
C PRO A 8 15.10 -13.97 10.47
N VAL A 9 14.01 -13.50 9.88
CA VAL A 9 13.74 -12.07 9.82
C VAL A 9 13.54 -11.56 11.24
N ASP A 10 14.46 -10.75 11.76
CA ASP A 10 14.37 -10.16 13.09
C ASP A 10 13.33 -9.02 13.14
N ARG A 11 12.07 -9.29 12.78
CA ARG A 11 10.93 -8.35 12.85
C ARG A 11 9.67 -9.12 13.21
N ASP A 12 8.70 -8.43 13.82
CA ASP A 12 7.42 -9.04 14.15
C ASP A 12 6.60 -9.36 12.90
N PHE A 13 6.59 -8.46 11.93
CA PHE A 13 5.76 -8.56 10.73
C PHE A 13 6.55 -8.38 9.44
N VAL A 14 6.20 -9.18 8.43
CA VAL A 14 6.64 -9.03 7.05
C VAL A 14 5.42 -8.89 6.15
N THR A 15 5.32 -7.81 5.39
CA THR A 15 4.17 -7.59 4.49
C THR A 15 4.44 -6.55 3.40
N TRP A 16 3.48 -6.40 2.49
CA TRP A 16 3.45 -5.32 1.52
C TRP A 16 2.79 -4.08 2.10
N ARG A 17 3.31 -2.91 1.73
CA ARG A 17 2.73 -1.60 2.10
C ARG A 17 1.25 -1.49 1.73
N GLY A 18 0.85 -2.07 0.60
CA GLY A 18 -0.54 -2.08 0.17
C GLY A 18 -1.48 -2.75 1.19
N HIS A 19 -1.03 -3.78 1.89
CA HIS A 19 -1.83 -4.50 2.88
C HIS A 19 -1.99 -3.65 4.15
N LEU A 20 -0.92 -3.03 4.64
CA LEU A 20 -0.99 -2.06 5.74
C LEU A 20 -1.88 -0.88 5.38
N THR A 21 -1.82 -0.38 4.14
CA THR A 21 -2.71 0.69 3.67
C THR A 21 -4.19 0.31 3.83
N LYS A 22 -4.57 -0.92 3.48
CA LYS A 22 -5.95 -1.41 3.66
C LYS A 22 -6.34 -1.43 5.14
N ILE A 23 -5.47 -1.92 6.01
CA ILE A 23 -5.69 -1.93 7.46
C ILE A 23 -5.90 -0.49 7.97
N LEU A 24 -5.01 0.45 7.63
CA LEU A 24 -5.12 1.85 8.06
C LEU A 24 -6.42 2.52 7.56
N CYS A 25 -6.88 2.17 6.37
CA CYS A 25 -8.09 2.75 5.78
C CYS A 25 -9.39 2.10 6.28
N THR A 26 -9.33 0.92 6.91
CA THR A 26 -10.49 0.12 7.28
C THR A 26 -11.56 0.89 8.08
N PRO A 27 -11.23 1.74 9.08
CA PRO A 27 -12.24 2.49 9.84
C PRO A 27 -13.12 3.43 8.99
N TYR A 28 -12.66 3.80 7.79
CA TYR A 28 -13.33 4.75 6.90
C TYR A 28 -13.70 4.13 5.54
N GLU A 29 -13.37 2.86 5.31
CA GLU A 29 -13.69 2.16 4.08
C GLU A 29 -15.16 1.69 4.12
N THR A 30 -15.90 1.96 3.05
CA THR A 30 -17.33 1.68 2.99
C THR A 30 -17.75 0.90 1.74
N GLN A 31 -16.79 0.56 0.87
CA GLN A 31 -17.05 0.02 -0.46
C GLN A 31 -16.40 -1.35 -0.66
N GLU A 32 -15.18 -1.54 -0.18
CA GLU A 32 -14.36 -2.72 -0.50
C GLU A 32 -13.87 -3.41 0.77
N GLY A 33 -14.34 -4.64 1.00
CA GLY A 33 -13.77 -5.55 1.98
C GLY A 33 -12.40 -6.09 1.58
N TRP A 34 -11.78 -6.87 2.47
CA TRP A 34 -10.48 -7.50 2.24
C TRP A 34 -10.37 -8.86 2.92
N ILE A 35 -9.46 -9.69 2.39
CA ILE A 35 -9.01 -10.93 3.03
C ILE A 35 -7.50 -10.86 3.20
N LEU A 36 -7.01 -11.07 4.41
CA LEU A 36 -5.58 -11.11 4.75
C LEU A 36 -5.24 -12.47 5.35
N ALA A 37 -4.41 -13.24 4.65
CA ALA A 37 -3.85 -14.48 5.11
C ALA A 37 -2.58 -14.21 5.92
N VAL A 38 -2.50 -14.80 7.11
CA VAL A 38 -1.39 -14.64 8.03
C VAL A 38 -0.83 -16.00 8.43
N THR A 39 0.49 -16.15 8.38
CA THR A 39 1.18 -17.32 8.94
C THR A 39 2.31 -16.86 9.85
N LEU A 40 2.53 -17.60 10.94
CA LEU A 40 3.68 -17.40 11.82
C LEU A 40 4.76 -18.40 11.41
N PHE A 41 5.95 -17.91 11.08
CA PHE A 41 7.08 -18.76 10.74
C PHE A 41 8.37 -18.21 11.34
N LYS A 42 9.01 -19.03 12.20
CA LYS A 42 10.23 -18.69 12.94
C LYS A 42 10.12 -17.39 13.73
N GLY A 43 8.99 -17.20 14.41
CA GLY A 43 8.72 -16.01 15.23
C GLY A 43 8.26 -14.77 14.45
N THR A 44 8.19 -14.80 13.12
CA THR A 44 7.74 -13.68 12.28
C THR A 44 6.37 -13.93 11.67
N LEU A 45 5.47 -12.96 11.74
CA LEU A 45 4.15 -12.99 11.12
C LEU A 45 4.21 -12.44 9.69
N TYR A 46 3.92 -13.28 8.71
CA TYR A 46 3.84 -12.90 7.30
C TYR A 46 2.38 -12.62 6.95
N ILE A 47 2.09 -11.45 6.40
CA ILE A 47 0.74 -11.05 5.99
C ILE A 47 0.71 -10.93 4.47
N SER A 48 -0.20 -11.66 3.83
CA SER A 48 -0.44 -11.62 2.38
C SER A 48 -1.93 -11.50 2.08
N GLU A 49 -2.28 -10.61 1.15
CA GLU A 49 -3.66 -10.44 0.72
C GLU A 49 -4.15 -11.62 -0.15
N ARG A 50 -5.40 -12.05 0.06
CA ARG A 50 -6.13 -12.90 -0.87
C ARG A 50 -7.24 -12.10 -1.55
N GLU A 51 -7.41 -12.31 -2.85
CA GLU A 51 -8.46 -11.62 -3.62
C GLU A 51 -9.85 -12.09 -3.17
N THR A 52 -10.75 -11.15 -2.85
CA THR A 52 -12.14 -11.46 -2.50
C THR A 52 -12.94 -11.82 -3.75
N ALA A 53 -14.03 -12.59 -3.60
CA ALA A 53 -14.90 -12.92 -4.72
C ALA A 53 -15.49 -11.66 -5.40
N VAL A 54 -15.79 -10.62 -4.61
CA VAL A 54 -16.26 -9.32 -5.11
C VAL A 54 -15.17 -8.60 -5.91
N ALA A 55 -13.93 -8.57 -5.40
CA ALA A 55 -12.80 -7.97 -6.11
C ALA A 55 -12.49 -8.71 -7.41
N TYR A 56 -12.50 -10.05 -7.39
CA TYR A 56 -12.34 -10.89 -8.58
C TYR A 56 -13.39 -10.57 -9.65
N LYS A 57 -14.67 -10.52 -9.26
CA LYS A 57 -15.78 -10.19 -10.17
C LYS A 57 -15.59 -8.80 -10.77
N LYS A 58 -15.31 -7.80 -9.94
CA LYS A 58 -15.06 -6.41 -10.37
C LYS A 58 -13.87 -6.30 -11.33
N ARG A 59 -12.82 -7.10 -11.13
CA ARG A 59 -11.66 -7.16 -12.03
C ARG A 59 -12.00 -7.81 -13.38
N LYS A 60 -12.80 -8.89 -13.38
CA LYS A 60 -13.24 -9.59 -14.60
C LYS A 60 -14.25 -8.78 -15.41
N GLU A 61 -15.11 -8.03 -14.75
CA GLU A 61 -16.16 -7.20 -15.36
C GLU A 61 -15.71 -5.76 -15.60
N ARG A 62 -14.40 -5.50 -15.55
CA ARG A 62 -13.85 -4.16 -15.73
C ARG A 62 -14.20 -3.62 -17.11
N THR A 63 -14.78 -2.42 -17.13
CA THR A 63 -15.13 -1.74 -18.38
C THR A 63 -13.88 -1.15 -19.04
N ARG A 64 -13.92 -0.97 -20.37
CA ARG A 64 -12.85 -0.31 -21.13
C ARG A 64 -12.52 1.09 -20.61
N GLU A 65 -13.51 1.82 -20.10
CA GLU A 65 -13.28 3.15 -19.50
C GLU A 65 -12.51 3.05 -18.18
N GLN A 66 -12.77 2.05 -17.34
CA GLN A 66 -11.98 1.79 -16.13
C GLN A 66 -10.56 1.36 -16.47
N GLU A 67 -10.36 0.54 -17.51
CA GLU A 67 -9.03 0.16 -18.01
C GLU A 67 -8.24 1.38 -18.48
N LYS A 68 -8.86 2.27 -19.27
CA LYS A 68 -8.25 3.54 -19.69
C LYS A 68 -7.87 4.42 -18.50
N LEU A 69 -8.70 4.45 -17.45
CA LEU A 69 -8.39 5.18 -16.23
C LEU A 69 -7.18 4.61 -15.50
N MET A 70 -7.04 3.29 -15.42
CA MET A 70 -5.85 2.64 -14.86
C MET A 70 -4.61 2.95 -15.69
N TYR A 71 -4.69 2.76 -17.00
CA TYR A 71 -3.61 3.12 -17.93
C TYR A 71 -3.19 4.58 -17.80
N SER A 72 -4.14 5.50 -17.58
CA SER A 72 -3.83 6.93 -17.45
C SER A 72 -2.96 7.28 -16.23
N GLY A 73 -2.98 6.45 -15.18
CA GLY A 73 -2.08 6.58 -14.03
C GLY A 73 -0.63 6.32 -14.45
N TYR A 74 -0.36 5.13 -14.94
CA TYR A 74 0.96 4.75 -15.47
C TYR A 74 1.41 5.66 -16.62
N LYS A 75 0.48 6.10 -17.47
CA LYS A 75 0.84 7.01 -18.55
C LYS A 75 1.26 8.38 -18.02
N PHE A 76 0.67 8.85 -16.93
CA PHE A 76 1.10 10.08 -16.27
C PHE A 76 2.52 9.97 -15.72
N GLU A 77 2.91 8.82 -15.17
CA GLU A 77 4.30 8.57 -14.75
C GLU A 77 5.27 8.75 -15.92
N SER A 78 4.96 8.23 -17.11
CA SER A 78 5.82 8.43 -18.30
C SER A 78 5.93 9.90 -18.78
N TYR A 79 5.05 10.79 -18.33
CA TYR A 79 5.14 12.23 -18.59
C TYR A 79 5.95 12.97 -17.52
N MET A 80 6.13 12.37 -16.34
CA MET A 80 6.72 12.99 -15.16
C MET A 80 8.11 12.44 -14.82
N CYS A 81 8.46 11.25 -15.31
CA CYS A 81 9.70 10.56 -15.01
C CYS A 81 10.62 10.46 -16.23
N ALA A 82 11.94 10.40 -15.96
CA ALA A 82 12.97 10.13 -16.94
C ALA A 82 13.92 9.03 -16.41
N ASP A 83 14.56 8.29 -17.30
CA ASP A 83 15.45 7.16 -16.94
C ASP A 83 16.73 7.58 -16.23
N SER A 84 17.14 8.84 -16.40
CA SER A 84 18.33 9.41 -15.79
C SER A 84 18.05 10.77 -15.15
N PRO A 85 18.82 11.18 -14.12
CA PRO A 85 18.59 12.44 -13.41
C PRO A 85 18.60 13.70 -14.29
N ASP A 86 19.40 13.70 -15.36
CA ASP A 86 19.53 14.81 -16.31
C ASP A 86 18.73 14.57 -17.61
N GLY A 87 17.96 13.47 -17.65
CA GLY A 87 17.14 13.08 -18.78
C GLY A 87 15.86 13.89 -18.91
N SER A 88 15.16 13.70 -20.02
CA SER A 88 13.79 14.20 -20.22
C SER A 88 12.82 13.03 -20.30
N PRO A 89 11.57 13.19 -19.81
CA PRO A 89 10.55 12.17 -19.98
C PRO A 89 10.35 11.77 -21.45
N CYS A 90 10.00 10.50 -21.69
CA CYS A 90 9.73 9.95 -23.02
C CYS A 90 8.27 9.50 -23.15
N PRO A 91 7.30 10.41 -23.41
CA PRO A 91 5.90 10.02 -23.49
C PRO A 91 5.52 9.14 -24.68
N SER A 92 6.42 8.92 -25.63
CA SER A 92 6.21 7.95 -26.72
C SER A 92 6.46 6.50 -26.28
N GLU A 93 7.08 6.29 -25.12
CA GLU A 93 7.36 4.96 -24.60
C GLU A 93 6.08 4.17 -24.31
N VAL A 94 6.17 2.87 -24.55
CA VAL A 94 5.11 1.90 -24.27
C VAL A 94 5.06 1.68 -22.76
N VAL A 95 3.88 1.88 -22.19
CA VAL A 95 3.66 1.61 -20.76
C VAL A 95 3.71 0.10 -20.52
N ASN A 96 4.67 -0.35 -19.72
CA ASN A 96 4.83 -1.73 -19.29
C ASN A 96 4.65 -1.84 -17.77
N THR A 97 3.49 -2.30 -17.30
CA THR A 97 3.18 -2.40 -15.86
C THR A 97 3.80 -3.62 -15.17
N ASN A 98 4.70 -4.36 -15.84
CA ASN A 98 5.53 -5.37 -15.19
C ASN A 98 6.79 -4.76 -14.58
N GLU A 99 7.23 -3.61 -15.11
CA GLU A 99 8.33 -2.85 -14.54
C GLU A 99 7.84 -2.14 -13.27
N GLY A 100 8.67 -2.19 -12.23
CA GLY A 100 8.38 -1.55 -10.96
C GLY A 100 9.63 -1.50 -10.11
N PHE A 101 9.80 -0.40 -9.37
CA PHE A 101 10.86 -0.25 -8.39
C PHE A 101 10.26 -0.33 -6.99
N CYS A 102 10.68 -1.31 -6.20
CA CYS A 102 10.23 -1.46 -4.81
C CYS A 102 11.33 -1.04 -3.84
N SER A 103 10.95 -0.27 -2.83
CA SER A 103 11.80 0.02 -1.68
C SER A 103 11.43 -0.91 -0.52
N VAL A 104 12.44 -1.44 0.16
CA VAL A 104 12.27 -2.27 1.36
C VAL A 104 12.72 -1.47 2.56
N LEU A 105 11.82 -1.31 3.53
CA LEU A 105 11.99 -0.44 4.68
C LEU A 105 11.77 -1.21 5.97
N LEU A 106 12.51 -0.81 6.99
CA LEU A 106 12.22 -1.20 8.37
C LEU A 106 11.28 -0.15 8.97
N GLY A 107 10.15 -0.61 9.50
CA GLY A 107 9.13 0.23 10.10
C GLY A 107 8.90 -0.11 11.57
N ARG A 108 8.26 0.80 12.29
CA ARG A 108 7.72 0.54 13.62
C ARG A 108 6.43 1.31 13.86
N LEU A 109 5.43 0.64 14.43
CA LEU A 109 4.17 1.19 14.89
C LEU A 109 3.96 0.74 16.32
N ALA A 110 4.06 1.67 17.27
CA ALA A 110 4.10 1.37 18.70
C ALA A 110 5.15 0.29 19.03
N SER A 111 4.71 -0.88 19.51
CA SER A 111 5.54 -2.05 19.83
C SER A 111 5.75 -3.01 18.67
N HIS A 112 5.11 -2.80 17.52
CA HIS A 112 5.21 -3.69 16.36
C HIS A 112 6.32 -3.23 15.41
N SER A 113 7.24 -4.13 15.11
CA SER A 113 8.32 -3.93 14.15
C SER A 113 8.00 -4.58 12.80
N PHE A 114 8.35 -3.93 11.70
CA PHE A 114 8.02 -4.39 10.35
C PHE A 114 9.24 -4.45 9.45
N LEU A 115 9.24 -5.43 8.55
CA LEU A 115 9.89 -5.33 7.25
C LEU A 115 8.78 -5.15 6.20
N VAL A 116 8.74 -3.99 5.57
CA VAL A 116 7.70 -3.63 4.60
C VAL A 116 8.32 -3.32 3.26
N SER A 117 7.72 -3.83 2.19
CA SER A 117 8.07 -3.46 0.82
C SER A 117 6.94 -2.70 0.15
N GLY A 118 7.27 -1.73 -0.69
CA GLY A 118 6.29 -1.05 -1.52
C GLY A 118 6.92 -0.41 -2.76
N GLU A 119 6.14 -0.40 -3.84
CA GLU A 119 6.48 0.30 -5.07
C GLU A 119 6.61 1.81 -4.83
N VAL A 120 7.60 2.41 -5.48
CA VAL A 120 7.92 3.83 -5.45
C VAL A 120 8.02 4.32 -6.89
N ASP A 121 7.27 5.38 -7.21
CA ASP A 121 7.12 5.84 -8.59
C ASP A 121 8.39 6.52 -9.12
N CYS A 122 9.00 7.41 -8.35
CA CYS A 122 10.27 8.03 -8.72
C CYS A 122 11.04 8.64 -7.54
N LYS A 123 12.23 9.18 -7.84
CA LYS A 123 13.01 10.03 -6.94
C LYS A 123 13.12 11.44 -7.52
N ASP A 124 13.09 12.44 -6.66
CA ASP A 124 13.42 13.82 -7.02
C ASP A 124 14.94 14.00 -7.00
N SER A 125 15.55 14.09 -8.18
CA SER A 125 17.00 14.33 -8.33
C SER A 125 17.44 15.71 -7.81
N SER A 126 16.50 16.66 -7.69
CA SER A 126 16.74 18.00 -7.15
C SER A 126 16.51 18.12 -5.65
N SER A 127 16.12 17.03 -4.97
CA SER A 127 15.84 17.03 -3.54
C SER A 127 17.06 17.45 -2.72
N SER A 128 16.84 18.39 -1.80
CA SER A 128 17.84 18.78 -0.78
C SER A 128 18.24 17.62 0.14
N ASN A 129 17.40 16.58 0.25
CA ASN A 129 17.71 15.34 0.96
C ASN A 129 17.66 14.17 -0.04
N PRO A 130 18.80 13.76 -0.62
CA PRO A 130 18.85 12.75 -1.68
C PRO A 130 18.74 11.31 -1.16
N SER A 131 18.74 11.10 0.16
CA SER A 131 18.72 9.76 0.76
C SER A 131 17.30 9.17 0.77
N PRO A 132 17.11 7.91 0.34
CA PRO A 132 15.86 7.20 0.55
C PRO A 132 15.46 7.10 2.04
N PRO A 133 14.16 7.13 2.38
CA PRO A 133 13.03 7.38 1.48
C PRO A 133 12.72 8.87 1.25
N SER A 134 13.52 9.79 1.81
CA SER A 134 13.25 11.24 1.79
C SER A 134 13.35 11.87 0.40
N CYS A 135 14.00 11.21 -0.56
CA CYS A 135 14.08 11.66 -1.95
C CYS A 135 12.95 11.11 -2.84
N TYR A 136 12.09 10.22 -2.33
CA TYR A 136 11.04 9.62 -3.13
C TYR A 136 9.87 10.57 -3.35
N VAL A 137 9.17 10.35 -4.46
CA VAL A 137 7.95 11.07 -4.84
C VAL A 137 6.91 10.05 -5.31
N GLU A 138 5.68 10.22 -4.84
CA GLU A 138 4.52 9.48 -5.31
C GLU A 138 3.78 10.30 -6.37
N LEU A 139 3.41 9.68 -7.49
CA LEU A 139 2.67 10.28 -8.58
C LEU A 139 1.23 9.78 -8.57
N LYS A 140 0.28 10.70 -8.68
CA LYS A 140 -1.15 10.37 -8.71
C LYS A 140 -1.88 11.13 -9.79
N THR A 141 -3.00 10.57 -10.25
CA THR A 141 -3.96 11.32 -11.08
C THR A 141 -5.32 11.41 -10.41
N SER A 142 -6.01 12.52 -10.63
CA SER A 142 -7.39 12.72 -10.15
C SER A 142 -8.21 13.48 -11.17
N ALA A 143 -9.54 13.39 -11.09
CA ALA A 143 -10.41 14.23 -11.89
C ALA A 143 -10.29 15.68 -11.39
N GLN A 144 -10.31 16.65 -12.31
CA GLN A 144 -10.30 18.07 -11.98
C GLN A 144 -11.43 18.41 -11.00
N ILE A 145 -11.05 19.07 -9.91
CA ILE A 145 -11.98 19.58 -8.89
C ILE A 145 -12.52 20.93 -9.39
N ARG A 146 -13.86 21.05 -9.45
CA ARG A 146 -14.54 22.23 -10.02
C ARG A 146 -15.47 22.92 -9.04
N ASN A 147 -15.72 22.30 -7.88
CA ASN A 147 -16.58 22.84 -6.84
C ASN A 147 -16.21 22.26 -5.47
N SER A 148 -16.70 22.91 -4.42
CA SER A 148 -16.43 22.58 -3.01
C SER A 148 -16.93 21.18 -2.61
N HIS A 149 -17.97 20.66 -3.26
CA HIS A 149 -18.46 19.31 -2.98
C HIS A 149 -17.47 18.23 -3.48
N GLN A 150 -16.91 18.42 -4.68
CA GLN A 150 -15.87 17.56 -5.24
C GLN A 150 -14.59 17.65 -4.42
N GLU A 151 -14.22 18.85 -3.96
CA GLU A 151 -13.07 19.08 -3.09
C GLU A 151 -13.22 18.32 -1.77
N ARG A 152 -14.36 18.48 -1.08
CA ARG A 152 -14.65 17.75 0.17
C ARG A 152 -14.61 16.23 -0.04
N SER A 153 -15.16 15.73 -1.14
CA SER A 153 -15.11 14.31 -1.48
C SER A 153 -13.68 13.83 -1.75
N PHE A 154 -12.88 14.63 -2.44
CA PHE A 154 -11.46 14.35 -2.68
C PHE A 154 -10.68 14.27 -1.36
N HIS A 155 -10.86 15.24 -0.47
CA HIS A 155 -10.23 15.26 0.86
C HIS A 155 -10.65 14.07 1.72
N ARG A 156 -11.96 13.78 1.76
CA ARG A 156 -12.51 12.73 2.62
C ARG A 156 -12.12 11.32 2.19
N TYR A 157 -12.12 11.04 0.88
CA TYR A 157 -11.98 9.67 0.39
C TYR A 157 -10.64 9.38 -0.27
N LYS A 158 -10.14 10.31 -1.10
CA LYS A 158 -8.94 10.07 -1.90
C LYS A 158 -7.66 10.42 -1.15
N LEU A 159 -7.64 11.57 -0.47
CA LEU A 159 -6.47 11.99 0.31
C LEU A 159 -6.18 11.05 1.48
N LEU A 160 -7.19 10.39 2.07
CA LEU A 160 -6.98 9.32 3.06
C LEU A 160 -6.06 8.23 2.49
N LYS A 161 -6.44 7.68 1.32
CA LYS A 161 -5.69 6.58 0.69
C LYS A 161 -4.29 7.03 0.28
N TRP A 162 -4.15 8.24 -0.26
CA TRP A 162 -2.85 8.81 -0.62
C TRP A 162 -1.95 9.01 0.60
N TRP A 163 -2.49 9.59 1.68
CA TRP A 163 -1.77 9.76 2.94
C TRP A 163 -1.30 8.42 3.49
N CYS A 164 -2.19 7.43 3.66
CA CYS A 164 -1.82 6.11 4.17
C CYS A 164 -0.71 5.46 3.34
N GLN A 165 -0.80 5.53 2.00
CA GLN A 165 0.17 4.91 1.09
C GLN A 165 1.57 5.51 1.23
N SER A 166 1.67 6.84 1.19
CA SER A 166 2.96 7.54 1.22
C SER A 166 3.54 7.62 2.63
N PHE A 167 2.68 7.77 3.65
CA PHE A 167 3.10 7.79 5.06
C PHE A 167 3.82 6.50 5.46
N LEU A 168 3.31 5.34 5.06
CA LEU A 168 3.88 4.03 5.40
C LEU A 168 5.28 3.78 4.81
N LEU A 169 5.63 4.42 3.67
CA LEU A 169 6.98 4.34 3.10
C LEU A 169 7.85 5.56 3.46
N GLY A 170 7.34 6.50 4.24
CA GLY A 170 8.04 7.76 4.52
C GLY A 170 8.26 8.63 3.27
N ILE A 171 7.42 8.48 2.24
CA ILE A 171 7.49 9.31 1.02
C ILE A 171 6.96 10.70 1.37
N PRO A 172 7.77 11.77 1.27
CA PRO A 172 7.39 13.08 1.78
C PRO A 172 6.48 13.89 0.84
N LEU A 173 6.45 13.55 -0.46
CA LEU A 173 5.79 14.35 -1.49
C LEU A 173 4.93 13.48 -2.40
N ILE A 174 3.71 13.94 -2.64
CA ILE A 174 2.80 13.41 -3.66
C ILE A 174 2.58 14.51 -4.70
N VAL A 175 2.79 14.18 -5.99
CA VAL A 175 2.50 15.07 -7.12
C VAL A 175 1.27 14.55 -7.85
N ALA A 176 0.20 15.34 -7.85
CA ALA A 176 -1.08 14.99 -8.43
C ALA A 176 -1.32 15.71 -9.76
N GLY A 177 -1.56 14.97 -10.83
CA GLY A 177 -2.09 15.48 -12.09
C GLY A 177 -3.61 15.47 -12.11
N PHE A 178 -4.24 16.64 -12.25
CA PHE A 178 -5.68 16.76 -12.37
C PHE A 178 -6.10 16.76 -13.83
N ARG A 179 -6.88 15.74 -14.22
CA ARG A 179 -7.35 15.54 -15.59
C ARG A 179 -8.73 16.14 -15.83
N ASN A 180 -8.94 16.71 -17.00
CA ASN A 180 -10.27 17.07 -17.49
C ASN A 180 -11.04 15.84 -18.01
N PRO A 181 -12.34 15.97 -18.36
CA PRO A 181 -13.14 14.86 -18.90
C PRO A 181 -12.63 14.26 -20.22
N LYS A 182 -11.77 14.98 -20.96
CA LYS A 182 -11.10 14.48 -22.17
C LYS A 182 -9.82 13.68 -21.86
N GLY A 183 -9.50 13.47 -20.57
CA GLY A 183 -8.33 12.71 -20.13
C GLY A 183 -7.01 13.48 -20.14
N ARG A 184 -7.01 14.80 -20.41
CA ARG A 184 -5.78 15.61 -20.41
C ARG A 184 -5.52 16.18 -19.02
N ILE A 185 -4.27 16.09 -18.55
CA ILE A 185 -3.82 16.79 -17.34
C ILE A 185 -3.87 18.29 -17.62
N VAL A 186 -4.57 19.04 -16.77
CA VAL A 186 -4.75 20.50 -16.89
C VAL A 186 -4.11 21.27 -15.74
N SER A 187 -3.76 20.60 -14.64
CA SER A 187 -2.99 21.19 -13.54
C SER A 187 -2.21 20.11 -12.80
N LEU A 188 -1.12 20.54 -12.17
CA LEU A 188 -0.33 19.76 -11.22
C LEU A 188 -0.44 20.39 -9.84
N GLU A 189 -0.53 19.57 -8.80
CA GLU A 189 -0.51 20.02 -7.42
C GLU A 189 0.42 19.15 -6.59
N LYS A 190 1.07 19.77 -5.60
CA LYS A 190 2.01 19.10 -4.70
C LYS A 190 1.37 18.99 -3.31
N PHE A 191 1.29 17.78 -2.79
CA PHE A 191 0.84 17.50 -1.44
C PHE A 191 2.01 16.98 -0.62
N ARG A 192 2.42 17.72 0.42
CA ARG A 192 3.35 17.18 1.41
C ARG A 192 2.61 16.17 2.29
N THR A 193 3.11 14.95 2.38
CA THR A 193 2.44 13.85 3.10
C THR A 193 2.14 14.23 4.55
N SER A 194 3.07 14.93 5.22
CA SER A 194 2.89 15.43 6.59
C SER A 194 1.80 16.50 6.72
N GLU A 195 1.48 17.21 5.65
CA GLU A 195 0.50 18.30 5.65
C GLU A 195 -0.93 17.83 5.36
N ILE A 196 -1.09 16.67 4.71
CA ILE A 196 -2.41 16.15 4.30
C ILE A 196 -3.42 16.07 5.47
N PRO A 197 -3.06 15.57 6.68
CA PRO A 197 -4.01 15.54 7.78
C PRO A 197 -4.52 16.92 8.23
N HIS A 198 -3.77 18.01 7.96
CA HIS A 198 -4.23 19.36 8.27
C HIS A 198 -5.34 19.83 7.32
N LEU A 199 -5.40 19.31 6.09
CA LEU A 199 -6.43 19.65 5.10
C LEU A 199 -7.83 19.17 5.48
N VAL A 200 -7.91 18.18 6.38
CA VAL A 200 -9.17 17.59 6.87
C VAL A 200 -9.44 17.91 8.35
N ARG A 201 -8.54 18.66 8.99
CA ARG A 201 -8.65 18.96 10.42
C ARG A 201 -9.90 19.78 10.71
N GLY A 202 -10.69 19.32 11.69
CA GLY A 202 -11.90 20.00 12.13
C GLY A 202 -13.15 19.65 11.33
N ASP A 203 -13.03 18.96 10.20
CA ASP A 203 -14.18 18.36 9.52
C ASP A 203 -14.60 17.08 10.24
N ARG A 204 -15.68 17.17 11.03
CA ARG A 204 -16.24 16.03 11.77
C ARG A 204 -16.74 14.89 10.88
N GLN A 205 -16.92 15.15 9.58
CA GLN A 205 -17.31 14.13 8.60
C GLN A 205 -16.11 13.52 7.87
N SER A 206 -14.89 13.95 8.16
CA SER A 206 -13.68 13.43 7.53
C SER A 206 -12.97 12.38 8.39
N TRP A 207 -11.83 11.91 7.91
CA TRP A 207 -10.97 10.94 8.58
C TRP A 207 -9.97 11.62 9.52
N ASP A 208 -9.59 10.87 10.55
CA ASP A 208 -8.57 11.23 11.54
C ASP A 208 -7.40 10.24 11.46
N PRO A 209 -6.15 10.71 11.25
CA PRO A 209 -4.98 9.85 11.22
C PRO A 209 -4.80 9.01 12.49
N ALA A 210 -5.16 9.53 13.67
CA ALA A 210 -5.05 8.79 14.93
C ALA A 210 -5.96 7.56 14.95
N VAL A 211 -7.16 7.66 14.38
CA VAL A 211 -8.08 6.51 14.24
C VAL A 211 -7.47 5.45 13.33
N CYS A 212 -6.89 5.84 12.19
CA CYS A 212 -6.20 4.91 11.28
C CYS A 212 -5.06 4.16 11.98
N MET A 213 -4.20 4.90 12.70
CA MET A 213 -3.03 4.31 13.37
C MET A 213 -3.43 3.43 14.56
N ASN A 214 -4.40 3.88 15.38
CA ASN A 214 -4.88 3.12 16.54
C ASN A 214 -5.58 1.83 16.12
N PHE A 215 -6.39 1.87 15.07
CA PHE A 215 -7.00 0.68 14.51
C PHE A 215 -5.95 -0.31 14.01
N CYS A 216 -4.96 0.17 13.25
CA CYS A 216 -3.87 -0.67 12.78
C CYS A 216 -3.11 -1.32 13.94
N ASN A 217 -2.78 -0.55 14.98
CA ASN A 217 -2.14 -1.08 16.18
C ASN A 217 -2.98 -2.17 16.85
N ALA A 218 -4.26 -1.90 17.12
CA ALA A 218 -5.16 -2.86 17.76
C ALA A 218 -5.34 -4.13 16.93
N PHE A 219 -5.39 -4.02 15.60
CA PHE A 219 -5.50 -5.19 14.73
C PHE A 219 -4.22 -6.02 14.72
N LEU A 220 -3.04 -5.41 14.74
CA LEU A 220 -1.76 -6.12 14.83
C LEU A 220 -1.57 -6.82 16.18
N ASP A 221 -1.98 -6.17 17.28
CA ASP A 221 -2.07 -6.80 18.60
C ASP A 221 -2.99 -8.02 18.56
N TYR A 222 -4.15 -7.90 17.89
CA TYR A 222 -5.09 -9.00 17.73
C TYR A 222 -4.50 -10.16 16.93
N ILE A 223 -3.79 -9.88 15.81
CA ILE A 223 -3.08 -10.92 15.05
C ILE A 223 -2.08 -11.66 15.95
N LYS A 224 -1.21 -10.95 16.67
CA LYS A 224 -0.23 -11.57 17.58
C LYS A 224 -0.89 -12.46 18.65
N LYS A 225 -2.08 -12.08 19.11
CA LYS A 225 -2.82 -12.83 20.14
C LYS A 225 -3.40 -14.15 19.61
N VAL A 226 -3.81 -14.20 18.34
CA VAL A 226 -4.53 -15.37 17.80
C VAL A 226 -3.68 -16.25 16.89
N ALA A 227 -2.76 -15.67 16.12
CA ALA A 227 -1.90 -16.38 15.17
C ALA A 227 -0.63 -16.91 15.85
N ILE A 228 -0.81 -17.83 16.81
CA ILE A 228 0.24 -18.30 17.72
C ILE A 228 0.95 -19.59 17.26
N THR A 229 0.39 -20.30 16.28
CA THR A 229 0.97 -21.55 15.79
C THR A 229 2.10 -21.23 14.81
N ASP A 230 3.35 -21.44 15.24
CA ASP A 230 4.55 -21.27 14.40
C ASP A 230 4.70 -22.47 13.45
N ASP A 231 3.95 -22.41 12.35
CA ASP A 231 3.96 -23.39 11.27
C ASP A 231 3.57 -22.68 9.96
N PRO A 232 4.45 -22.66 8.93
CA PRO A 232 4.17 -22.01 7.66
C PRO A 232 3.00 -22.63 6.88
N ARG A 233 2.53 -23.83 7.27
CA ARG A 233 1.35 -24.50 6.69
C ARG A 233 0.03 -24.15 7.37
N VAL A 234 0.08 -23.51 8.52
CA VAL A 234 -1.10 -23.01 9.22
C VAL A 234 -1.34 -21.57 8.82
N VAL A 235 -2.52 -21.29 8.27
CA VAL A 235 -2.88 -19.96 7.78
C VAL A 235 -4.11 -19.45 8.52
N PHE A 236 -3.96 -18.32 9.19
CA PHE A 236 -5.04 -17.55 9.80
C PHE A 236 -5.58 -16.57 8.76
N VAL A 237 -6.82 -16.77 8.33
CA VAL A 237 -7.43 -15.99 7.24
C VAL A 237 -8.40 -14.98 7.83
N PHE A 238 -7.96 -13.74 7.94
CA PHE A 238 -8.76 -12.63 8.42
C PHE A 238 -9.62 -12.08 7.29
N SER A 239 -10.90 -11.87 7.54
CA SER A 239 -11.87 -11.35 6.58
C SER A 239 -12.63 -10.19 7.18
N TRP A 240 -12.83 -9.15 6.37
CA TRP A 240 -13.57 -7.97 6.76
C TRP A 240 -14.40 -7.42 5.59
N GLU A 241 -15.61 -6.97 5.90
CA GLU A 241 -16.49 -6.25 4.99
C GLU A 241 -16.99 -4.95 5.66
N PRO A 242 -17.30 -3.90 4.88
CA PRO A 242 -17.83 -2.65 5.40
C PRO A 242 -18.98 -2.81 6.40
N GLY A 243 -18.84 -2.19 7.56
CA GLY A 243 -19.84 -2.22 8.64
C GLY A 243 -19.92 -3.52 9.43
N GLN A 244 -18.99 -4.46 9.21
CA GLN A 244 -18.89 -5.71 9.97
C GLN A 244 -17.62 -5.73 10.84
N ASP A 245 -17.61 -6.61 11.83
CA ASP A 245 -16.42 -6.93 12.61
C ASP A 245 -15.44 -7.79 11.78
N ILE A 246 -14.15 -7.72 12.12
CA ILE A 246 -13.15 -8.62 11.54
C ILE A 246 -13.35 -10.01 12.12
N THR A 247 -13.47 -11.01 11.25
CA THR A 247 -13.51 -12.42 11.62
C THR A 247 -12.28 -13.15 11.09
N PHE A 248 -11.96 -14.33 11.60
CA PHE A 248 -10.93 -15.17 11.01
C PHE A 248 -11.29 -16.65 11.06
N THR A 249 -10.74 -17.41 10.12
CA THR A 249 -10.73 -18.87 10.11
C THR A 249 -9.29 -19.38 10.14
N VAL A 250 -9.10 -20.66 10.46
CA VAL A 250 -7.79 -21.32 10.45
C VAL A 250 -7.81 -22.42 9.40
N GLU A 251 -6.88 -22.35 8.45
CA GLU A 251 -6.64 -23.37 7.44
C GLU A 251 -5.38 -24.17 7.83
N ALA A 252 -5.55 -25.43 8.20
CA ALA A 252 -4.44 -26.37 8.38
C ALA A 252 -4.10 -27.04 7.03
N ASP A 253 -2.81 -27.31 6.80
CA ASP A 253 -2.31 -27.90 5.54
C ASP A 253 -2.77 -27.15 4.29
N SER A 254 -2.78 -25.82 4.36
CA SER A 254 -3.32 -25.00 3.26
C SER A 254 -2.49 -25.18 1.98
N ALA A 255 -3.15 -25.48 0.87
CA ALA A 255 -2.53 -25.43 -0.45
C ALA A 255 -2.15 -23.99 -0.86
N ASN A 256 -2.72 -22.98 -0.20
CA ASN A 256 -2.50 -21.56 -0.47
C ASN A 256 -1.58 -20.96 0.60
N LEU A 257 -0.33 -21.41 0.59
CA LEU A 257 0.71 -20.96 1.52
C LEU A 257 0.99 -19.47 1.38
N VAL A 258 1.23 -18.79 2.51
CA VAL A 258 1.67 -17.39 2.53
C VAL A 258 3.16 -17.27 2.19
N VAL A 259 3.97 -18.20 2.72
CA VAL A 259 5.40 -18.32 2.43
C VAL A 259 5.65 -19.58 1.59
N PRO A 260 6.39 -19.50 0.47
CA PRO A 260 6.60 -20.65 -0.41
C PRO A 260 7.62 -21.65 0.17
N ASP A 261 7.53 -22.91 -0.25
CA ASP A 261 8.39 -23.99 0.24
C ASP A 261 9.89 -23.68 0.08
N TRP A 262 10.31 -23.04 -1.03
CA TRP A 262 11.72 -22.69 -1.23
C TRP A 262 12.23 -21.70 -0.17
N TYR A 263 11.37 -20.81 0.33
CA TYR A 263 11.73 -19.84 1.37
C TYR A 263 11.84 -20.53 2.73
N VAL A 264 10.88 -21.42 3.03
CA VAL A 264 10.90 -22.25 4.23
C VAL A 264 12.16 -23.13 4.26
N GLN A 265 12.50 -23.76 3.14
CA GLN A 265 13.69 -24.60 3.00
C GLN A 265 14.97 -23.79 3.18
N ALA A 266 15.09 -22.64 2.51
CA ALA A 266 16.25 -21.76 2.63
C ALA A 266 16.49 -21.30 4.07
N LEU A 267 15.42 -21.00 4.82
CA LEU A 267 15.52 -20.62 6.23
C LEU A 267 15.68 -21.81 7.18
N SER A 268 15.30 -23.04 6.81
CA SER A 268 15.39 -24.23 7.66
C SER A 268 16.70 -25.02 7.52
N GLN A 269 17.48 -24.78 6.48
CA GLN A 269 18.77 -25.44 6.23
C GLN A 269 19.96 -24.72 6.91
N GLY A 270 19.69 -23.78 7.81
CA GLY A 270 20.68 -23.04 8.60
C GLY A 270 20.79 -23.52 10.04
#